data_AF-A0A839FQP9-F1
#
_entry.id   AF-A0A839FQP9-F1
#
_cell.length_a   1.000
_cell.length_b   1.000
_cell.length_c   1.000
_cell.angle_alpha   90.00
_cell.angle_beta   90.00
_cell.angle_gamma   90.00
#
_symmetry.space_group_name_H-M   'P 1'
#
loop_
_entity.id
_entity.type
_entity.pdbx_description
1 polymer ?
#
loop_
_entity_poly.entity_id
_entity_poly.type
_entity_poly.pdbx_seq_one_letter_code
_entity_poly.pdbx_strand_id
1 'polypeptide(L)'
;MTFLAASGVDVPAPLGRDQLGRQVTEFIPGELAINSAPLADSELARVGSMVRAIHDASQAYRPETRAVWTTAIPAPGEELICHNDLAPWNLVIGDRWTFIDWDAAAPSTRLWDLAYAAQAFALPDPDQSPEQAAPALAAFVGGYDAEGELRAALPAAMAARTTAMYDLLKQSNEANIEPWGSMFVEGHGAHWRGVAGYVRRHRDLWSRTLLCAGK
;
A
#
# COMPACT_ATOMS: atom_id res chain seq x y z
N MET A 1 -14.09 -7.37 2.11
CA MET A 1 -13.60 -8.75 1.91
C MET A 1 -14.58 -9.64 1.14
N THR A 2 -15.82 -9.89 1.57
CA THR A 2 -16.77 -10.78 0.85
C THR A 2 -16.93 -10.45 -0.65
N PHE A 3 -17.06 -9.15 -0.97
CA PHE A 3 -17.17 -8.70 -2.36
C PHE A 3 -15.91 -9.01 -3.19
N LEU A 4 -14.72 -8.84 -2.60
CA LEU A 4 -13.44 -9.12 -3.25
C LEU A 4 -13.29 -10.62 -3.55
N ALA A 5 -13.60 -11.47 -2.56
CA ALA A 5 -13.61 -12.92 -2.73
C ALA A 5 -14.58 -13.36 -3.84
N ALA A 6 -15.78 -12.79 -3.89
CA ALA A 6 -16.75 -13.06 -4.96
C ALA A 6 -16.28 -12.59 -6.34
N SER A 7 -15.34 -11.65 -6.39
CA SER A 7 -14.71 -11.13 -7.61
C SER A 7 -13.43 -11.90 -7.99
N GLY A 8 -13.09 -12.97 -7.26
CA GLY A 8 -11.93 -13.82 -7.51
C GLY A 8 -10.62 -13.31 -6.91
N VAL A 9 -10.66 -12.29 -6.05
CA VAL A 9 -9.48 -11.82 -5.30
C VAL A 9 -9.31 -12.67 -4.04
N ASP A 10 -8.12 -13.24 -3.85
CA ASP A 10 -7.79 -14.00 -2.65
C ASP A 10 -7.63 -13.06 -1.45
N VAL A 11 -8.51 -13.22 -0.47
CA VAL A 11 -8.57 -12.45 0.78
C VAL A 11 -8.99 -13.37 1.92
N PRO A 12 -8.66 -13.06 3.17
CA PRO A 12 -9.10 -13.87 4.31
C PRO A 12 -10.62 -13.97 4.34
N ALA A 13 -11.13 -15.19 4.45
CA ALA A 13 -12.57 -15.40 4.56
C ALA A 13 -13.11 -14.70 5.82
N PRO A 14 -14.16 -13.87 5.73
CA PRO A 14 -14.81 -13.31 6.90
C PRO A 14 -15.64 -14.41 7.59
N LEU A 15 -15.33 -14.70 8.86
CA LEU A 15 -15.98 -15.74 9.67
C LEU A 15 -17.04 -15.19 10.63
N GLY A 16 -17.36 -13.90 10.51
CA GLY A 16 -18.36 -13.21 11.32
C GLY A 16 -17.75 -12.47 12.51
N ARG A 17 -18.43 -12.51 13.65
CA ARG A 17 -18.01 -11.88 14.90
C ARG A 17 -18.06 -12.88 16.05
N ASP A 18 -17.15 -12.73 17.01
CA ASP A 18 -17.17 -13.53 18.24
C ASP A 18 -18.17 -13.01 19.28
N GLN A 19 -18.22 -13.65 20.45
CA GLN A 19 -19.13 -13.30 21.54
C GLN A 19 -18.88 -11.91 22.14
N LEU A 20 -17.70 -11.32 21.92
CA LEU A 20 -17.34 -9.96 22.35
C LEU A 20 -17.58 -8.93 21.23
N GLY A 21 -18.14 -9.36 20.10
CA GLY A 21 -18.40 -8.51 18.95
C GLY A 21 -17.16 -8.21 18.11
N ARG A 22 -16.02 -8.86 18.36
CA ARG A 22 -14.79 -8.68 17.57
C ARG A 22 -14.91 -9.40 16.24
N GLN A 23 -14.34 -8.83 15.19
CA GLN A 23 -14.31 -9.46 13.88
C GLN A 23 -13.44 -10.72 13.90
N VAL A 24 -13.92 -11.79 13.27
CA VAL A 24 -13.18 -13.03 13.10
C VAL A 24 -12.96 -13.27 11.61
N THR A 25 -11.72 -13.54 11.25
CA THR A 25 -11.29 -13.82 9.88
C THR A 25 -10.52 -15.13 9.82
N GLU A 26 -10.45 -15.70 8.63
CA GLU A 26 -9.59 -16.83 8.33
C GLU A 26 -8.13 -16.55 8.72
N PHE A 27 -7.50 -17.53 9.34
CA PHE A 27 -6.06 -17.55 9.54
C PHE A 27 -5.37 -17.97 8.24
N ILE A 28 -4.43 -17.15 7.74
CA ILE A 28 -3.64 -17.45 6.54
C ILE A 28 -2.28 -18.03 6.97
N PRO A 29 -1.98 -19.32 6.69
CA PRO A 29 -0.67 -19.88 6.97
C PRO A 29 0.40 -19.29 6.05
N GLY A 30 1.51 -18.83 6.62
CA GLY A 30 2.64 -18.28 5.89
C GLY A 30 3.49 -17.35 6.76
N GLU A 31 4.43 -16.67 6.12
CA GLU A 31 5.30 -15.66 6.72
C GLU A 31 4.92 -14.27 6.21
N LEU A 32 5.04 -13.23 7.04
CA LEU A 32 4.87 -11.85 6.54
C LEU A 32 6.02 -11.48 5.61
N ALA A 33 5.72 -10.82 4.48
CA ALA A 33 6.72 -10.44 3.49
C ALA A 33 7.82 -9.54 4.07
N ILE A 34 7.54 -8.73 5.09
CA ILE A 34 8.55 -7.94 5.81
C ILE A 34 9.61 -8.79 6.54
N ASN A 35 9.26 -10.03 6.93
CA ASN A 35 10.17 -10.94 7.63
C ASN A 35 10.92 -11.88 6.68
N SER A 36 10.47 -11.97 5.42
CA SER A 36 11.11 -12.79 4.40
C SER A 36 12.35 -12.10 3.80
N ALA A 37 13.10 -12.84 2.98
CA ALA A 37 14.16 -12.25 2.16
C ALA A 37 13.59 -11.17 1.21
N PRO A 38 14.42 -10.18 0.78
CA PRO A 38 13.97 -9.19 -0.19
C PRO A 38 13.35 -9.85 -1.43
N LEU A 39 12.16 -9.39 -1.80
CA LEU A 39 11.43 -9.95 -2.93
C LEU A 39 12.18 -9.73 -4.24
N ALA A 40 12.24 -10.77 -5.07
CA ALA A 40 12.78 -10.65 -6.41
C ALA A 40 11.86 -9.81 -7.32
N ASP A 41 12.39 -9.30 -8.43
CA ASP A 41 11.60 -8.51 -9.39
C ASP A 41 10.33 -9.24 -9.87
N SER A 42 10.40 -10.55 -10.10
CA SER A 42 9.23 -11.36 -10.50
C SER A 42 8.17 -11.44 -9.40
N GLU A 43 8.59 -11.46 -8.13
CA GLU A 43 7.70 -11.45 -6.98
C GLU A 43 7.08 -10.07 -6.77
N LEU A 44 7.85 -8.99 -6.93
CA LEU A 44 7.33 -7.63 -6.93
C LEU A 44 6.31 -7.41 -8.04
N ALA A 45 6.55 -7.94 -9.24
CA ALA A 45 5.58 -7.92 -10.32
C ALA A 45 4.29 -8.70 -9.95
N ARG A 46 4.41 -9.84 -9.27
CA ARG A 46 3.26 -10.56 -8.72
C ARG A 46 2.50 -9.73 -7.69
N VAL A 47 3.18 -9.04 -6.78
CA VAL A 47 2.51 -8.16 -5.82
C VAL A 47 1.78 -7.04 -6.56
N GLY A 48 2.41 -6.43 -7.56
CA GLY A 48 1.77 -5.44 -8.42
C GLY A 48 0.47 -5.95 -9.04
N SER A 49 0.46 -7.17 -9.58
CA SER A 49 -0.75 -7.75 -10.17
C SER A 49 -1.84 -8.06 -9.14
N MET A 50 -1.46 -8.44 -7.92
CA MET A 50 -2.40 -8.60 -6.80
C MET A 50 -3.06 -7.27 -6.42
N VAL A 51 -2.28 -6.19 -6.32
CA VAL A 51 -2.81 -4.84 -6.05
C VAL A 51 -3.75 -4.39 -7.17
N ARG A 52 -3.42 -4.69 -8.43
CA ARG A 52 -4.30 -4.42 -9.59
C ARG A 52 -5.62 -5.16 -9.48
N ALA A 53 -5.58 -6.47 -9.15
CA ALA A 53 -6.79 -7.28 -8.98
C ALA A 53 -7.71 -6.75 -7.87
N ILE A 54 -7.13 -6.30 -6.74
CA ILE A 54 -7.88 -5.64 -5.66
C ILE A 54 -8.57 -4.38 -6.18
N HIS A 55 -7.84 -3.48 -6.84
CA HIS A 55 -8.40 -2.22 -7.33
C HIS A 55 -9.48 -2.43 -8.40
N ASP A 56 -9.26 -3.37 -9.33
CA ASP A 56 -10.22 -3.67 -10.40
C ASP A 56 -11.52 -4.25 -9.83
N ALA A 57 -11.44 -5.14 -8.82
CA ALA A 57 -12.62 -5.61 -8.11
C ALA A 57 -13.30 -4.45 -7.33
N SER A 58 -12.53 -3.65 -6.59
CA SER A 58 -13.07 -2.55 -5.77
C SER A 58 -13.81 -1.48 -6.58
N GLN A 59 -13.51 -1.29 -7.88
CA GLN A 59 -14.25 -0.36 -8.73
C GLN A 59 -15.73 -0.72 -8.88
N ALA A 60 -16.08 -2.00 -8.80
CA ALA A 60 -17.47 -2.47 -8.88
C ALA A 60 -18.18 -2.46 -7.52
N TYR A 61 -17.44 -2.31 -6.41
CA TYR A 61 -18.04 -2.30 -5.08
C TYR A 61 -18.81 -0.99 -4.85
N ARG A 62 -20.00 -1.12 -4.25
CA ARG A 62 -20.82 0.01 -3.83
C ARG A 62 -21.11 -0.17 -2.33
N PRO A 63 -20.55 0.67 -1.45
CA PRO A 63 -20.83 0.57 -0.04
C PRO A 63 -22.28 0.98 0.27
N GLU A 64 -22.80 0.52 1.39
CA GLU A 64 -24.07 1.02 1.90
C GLU A 64 -24.01 2.55 2.07
N THR A 65 -25.11 3.25 1.78
CA THR A 65 -25.19 4.73 1.83
C THR A 65 -24.85 5.31 3.21
N ARG A 66 -24.96 4.50 4.27
CA ARG A 66 -24.69 4.87 5.67
C ARG A 66 -23.35 4.32 6.19
N ALA A 67 -22.50 3.78 5.32
CA ALA A 67 -21.20 3.30 5.73
C ALA A 67 -20.38 4.45 6.30
N VAL A 68 -19.83 4.26 7.50
CA VAL A 68 -18.94 5.21 8.16
C VAL A 68 -17.52 4.72 7.99
N TRP A 69 -16.65 5.60 7.51
CA TRP A 69 -15.23 5.32 7.28
C TRP A 69 -14.39 6.13 8.25
N THR A 70 -13.35 5.51 8.78
CA THR A 70 -12.34 6.20 9.58
C THR A 70 -11.02 6.06 8.84
N THR A 71 -10.48 7.18 8.39
CA THR A 71 -9.24 7.20 7.61
C THR A 71 -8.20 8.02 8.35
N ALA A 72 -7.06 7.42 8.67
CA ALA A 72 -5.96 8.12 9.32
C ALA A 72 -5.34 9.20 8.41
N ILE A 73 -5.30 8.94 7.10
CA ILE A 73 -4.74 9.84 6.09
C ILE A 73 -5.81 10.09 5.02
N PRO A 74 -6.43 11.28 4.98
CA PRO A 74 -7.42 11.61 3.97
C PRO A 74 -6.85 11.42 2.56
N ALA A 75 -7.61 10.74 1.70
CA ALA A 75 -7.27 10.60 0.29
C ALA A 75 -7.65 11.88 -0.48
N PRO A 76 -6.99 12.18 -1.61
CA PRO A 76 -7.31 13.34 -2.44
C PRO A 76 -8.63 13.21 -3.23
N GLY A 77 -9.33 12.08 -3.10
CA GLY A 77 -10.58 11.79 -3.77
C GLY A 77 -11.14 10.42 -3.37
N GLU A 78 -12.33 10.10 -3.87
CA GLU A 78 -13.12 8.92 -3.50
C GLU A 78 -13.55 8.14 -4.77
N GLU A 79 -12.57 7.58 -5.48
CA GLU A 79 -12.78 6.82 -6.73
C GLU A 79 -13.24 5.38 -6.44
N LEU A 80 -12.66 4.73 -5.43
CA LEU A 80 -12.98 3.37 -5.03
C LEU A 80 -12.71 3.16 -3.53
N ILE A 81 -13.13 2.01 -3.00
CA ILE A 81 -12.69 1.57 -1.68
C ILE A 81 -11.32 0.89 -1.81
N CYS A 82 -10.30 1.53 -1.27
CA CYS A 82 -8.94 1.00 -1.23
C CYS A 82 -8.65 0.37 0.14
N HIS A 83 -7.56 -0.39 0.22
CA HIS A 83 -7.08 -0.96 1.48
C HIS A 83 -6.33 0.08 2.32
N ASN A 84 -5.67 1.06 1.68
CA ASN A 84 -4.91 2.17 2.29
C ASN A 84 -3.63 1.77 3.04
N ASP A 85 -3.32 0.47 3.14
CA ASP A 85 -2.17 -0.09 3.85
C ASP A 85 -1.63 -1.37 3.19
N LEU A 86 -1.60 -1.41 1.84
CA LEU A 86 -0.99 -2.52 1.10
C LEU A 86 0.54 -2.41 1.17
N ALA A 87 1.15 -3.14 2.10
CA ALA A 87 2.57 -3.06 2.40
C ALA A 87 3.15 -4.43 2.83
N PRO A 88 4.49 -4.59 2.89
CA PRO A 88 5.11 -5.88 3.23
C PRO A 88 4.69 -6.48 4.58
N TRP A 89 4.33 -5.64 5.56
CA TRP A 89 3.85 -6.12 6.86
C TRP A 89 2.41 -6.65 6.85
N ASN A 90 1.66 -6.41 5.78
CA ASN A 90 0.29 -6.88 5.59
C ASN A 90 0.15 -7.93 4.47
N LEU A 91 1.26 -8.39 3.89
CA LEU A 91 1.28 -9.47 2.91
C LEU A 91 1.79 -10.76 3.56
N VAL A 92 0.97 -11.81 3.56
CA VAL A 92 1.41 -13.16 3.94
C VAL A 92 1.88 -13.92 2.70
N ILE A 93 3.05 -14.53 2.78
CA ILE A 93 3.71 -15.38 1.78
C ILE A 93 3.68 -16.82 2.26
N GLY A 94 3.04 -17.69 1.49
CA GLY A 94 2.97 -19.13 1.71
C GLY A 94 2.44 -19.83 0.47
N ASP A 95 1.68 -20.90 0.67
CA ASP A 95 0.95 -21.57 -0.42
C ASP A 95 0.01 -20.60 -1.16
N ARG A 96 -0.55 -19.64 -0.41
CA ARG A 96 -1.30 -18.49 -0.91
C ARG A 96 -0.57 -17.21 -0.53
N TRP A 97 -0.58 -16.25 -1.45
CA TRP A 97 -0.12 -14.89 -1.17
C TRP A 97 -1.35 -14.05 -0.93
N THR A 98 -1.50 -13.49 0.28
CA THR A 98 -2.78 -12.89 0.69
C THR A 98 -2.53 -11.64 1.51
N PHE A 99 -3.20 -10.55 1.14
CA PHE A 99 -3.22 -9.32 1.93
C PHE A 99 -4.20 -9.46 3.11
N ILE A 100 -3.74 -9.09 4.29
CA ILE A 100 -4.47 -9.08 5.55
C ILE A 100 -4.64 -7.64 6.07
N ASP A 101 -5.29 -7.48 7.21
CA ASP A 101 -5.49 -6.17 7.87
C ASP A 101 -6.30 -5.15 7.05
N TRP A 102 -7.55 -5.51 6.77
CA TRP A 102 -8.47 -4.68 6.00
C TRP A 102 -9.18 -3.58 6.82
N ASP A 103 -8.74 -3.32 8.06
CA ASP A 103 -9.43 -2.41 8.98
C ASP A 103 -9.32 -0.94 8.57
N ALA A 104 -8.26 -0.59 7.82
CA ALA A 104 -8.04 0.74 7.25
C ALA A 104 -8.75 0.96 5.90
N ALA A 105 -9.51 -0.03 5.41
CA ALA A 105 -10.16 0.08 4.11
C ALA A 105 -11.19 1.21 4.11
N ALA A 106 -11.09 2.11 3.13
CA ALA A 106 -11.92 3.33 3.06
C ALA A 106 -11.92 3.93 1.64
N PRO A 107 -12.84 4.87 1.33
CA PRO A 107 -12.82 5.63 0.08
C PRO A 107 -11.46 6.31 -0.14
N SER A 108 -10.93 6.13 -1.35
CA SER A 108 -9.61 6.61 -1.75
C SER A 108 -9.52 6.65 -3.28
N THR A 109 -8.31 6.86 -3.82
CA THR A 109 -8.05 6.77 -5.27
C THR A 109 -7.08 5.65 -5.59
N ARG A 110 -7.20 5.12 -6.81
CA ARG A 110 -6.30 4.08 -7.32
C ARG A 110 -4.84 4.52 -7.25
N LEU A 111 -4.59 5.78 -7.62
CA LEU A 111 -3.26 6.39 -7.61
C LEU A 111 -2.70 6.52 -6.19
N TRP A 112 -3.55 6.89 -5.21
CA TRP A 112 -3.11 7.10 -3.83
C TRP A 112 -2.70 5.81 -3.13
N ASP A 113 -3.47 4.73 -3.32
CA ASP A 113 -3.17 3.43 -2.74
C ASP A 113 -1.97 2.76 -3.46
N LEU A 114 -1.93 2.85 -4.80
CA LEU A 114 -0.80 2.35 -5.58
C LEU A 114 0.51 3.06 -5.22
N ALA A 115 0.48 4.37 -4.99
CA ALA A 115 1.65 5.14 -4.59
C ALA A 115 2.22 4.67 -3.25
N TYR A 116 1.35 4.33 -2.30
CA TYR A 116 1.77 3.78 -1.01
C TYR A 116 2.42 2.42 -1.19
N ALA A 117 1.73 1.50 -1.87
CA ALA A 117 2.20 0.14 -2.06
C ALA A 117 3.52 0.07 -2.86
N ALA A 118 3.61 0.82 -3.96
CA ALA A 118 4.82 0.87 -4.77
C ALA A 118 6.03 1.36 -3.97
N GLN A 119 5.87 2.40 -3.14
CA GLN A 119 6.95 2.83 -2.26
C GLN A 119 7.27 1.78 -1.21
N ALA A 120 6.28 1.25 -0.49
CA ALA A 120 6.51 0.34 0.64
C ALA A 120 7.18 -0.97 0.21
N PHE A 121 6.81 -1.51 -0.96
CA PHE A 121 7.41 -2.74 -1.49
C PHE A 121 8.73 -2.52 -2.22
N ALA A 122 8.83 -1.48 -3.05
CA ALA A 122 9.97 -1.35 -3.97
C ALA A 122 11.06 -0.38 -3.48
N LEU A 123 10.72 0.58 -2.62
CA LEU A 123 11.64 1.61 -2.14
C LEU A 123 11.62 1.71 -0.59
N PRO A 124 11.81 0.61 0.16
CA PRO A 124 11.75 0.64 1.62
C PRO A 124 13.00 1.27 2.26
N ASP A 125 14.17 1.16 1.61
CA ASP A 125 15.43 1.67 2.15
C ASP A 125 15.79 3.04 1.53
N PRO A 126 15.69 4.15 2.29
CA PRO A 126 16.01 5.48 1.78
C PRO A 126 17.53 5.73 1.59
N ASP A 127 18.39 4.82 2.05
CA ASP A 127 19.84 4.90 1.91
C ASP A 127 20.37 4.11 0.70
N GLN A 128 19.53 3.29 0.07
CA GLN A 128 19.88 2.53 -1.14
C GLN A 128 20.13 3.48 -2.33
N SER A 129 21.13 3.17 -3.17
CA SER A 129 21.34 3.89 -4.44
C SER A 129 20.05 3.84 -5.29
N PRO A 130 19.57 4.99 -5.78
CA PRO A 130 18.31 5.04 -6.51
C PRO A 130 18.37 4.33 -7.86
N GLU A 131 19.55 4.23 -8.48
CA GLU A 131 19.77 3.43 -9.67
C GLU A 131 19.62 1.92 -9.40
N GLN A 132 19.99 1.47 -8.19
CA GLN A 132 19.83 0.07 -7.77
C GLN A 132 18.39 -0.25 -7.34
N ALA A 133 17.64 0.74 -6.84
CA ALA A 133 16.24 0.57 -6.44
C ALA A 133 15.26 0.67 -7.63
N ALA A 134 15.66 1.33 -8.71
CA ALA A 134 14.82 1.55 -9.89
C ALA A 134 14.22 0.27 -10.53
N PRO A 135 14.96 -0.85 -10.68
CA PRO A 135 14.40 -2.10 -11.22
C PRO A 135 13.23 -2.65 -10.40
N ALA A 136 13.33 -2.64 -9.06
CA ALA A 136 12.27 -3.09 -8.17
C ALA A 136 10.98 -2.27 -8.37
N LEU A 137 11.11 -0.94 -8.49
CA LEU A 137 9.97 -0.06 -8.76
C LEU A 137 9.36 -0.35 -10.13
N ALA A 138 10.20 -0.53 -11.15
CA ALA A 138 9.74 -0.86 -12.51
C ALA A 138 9.01 -2.22 -12.54
N ALA A 139 9.52 -3.22 -11.81
CA ALA A 139 8.94 -4.56 -11.74
C ALA A 139 7.57 -4.54 -11.05
N PHE A 140 7.47 -3.88 -9.89
CA PHE A 140 6.20 -3.72 -9.18
C PHE A 140 5.15 -3.01 -10.04
N VAL A 141 5.50 -1.84 -10.59
CA VAL A 141 4.57 -1.02 -11.39
C VAL A 141 4.23 -1.67 -12.73
N GLY A 142 5.19 -2.42 -13.30
CA GLY A 142 4.99 -3.25 -14.49
C GLY A 142 4.00 -4.39 -14.23
N GLY A 143 4.12 -5.09 -13.09
CA GLY A 143 3.19 -6.13 -12.71
C GLY A 143 1.79 -5.62 -12.37
N TYR A 144 1.68 -4.40 -11.85
CA TYR A 144 0.40 -3.70 -11.70
C TYR A 144 -0.22 -3.29 -13.05
N ASP A 145 0.61 -3.24 -14.10
CA ASP A 145 0.22 -2.81 -15.43
C ASP A 145 -0.33 -1.37 -15.43
N ALA A 146 0.38 -0.47 -14.75
CA ALA A 146 0.03 0.95 -14.77
C ALA A 146 0.37 1.54 -16.14
N GLU A 147 -0.62 2.17 -16.78
CA GLU A 147 -0.47 2.81 -18.09
C GLU A 147 -0.76 4.33 -18.04
N GLY A 148 -0.40 5.04 -19.11
CA GLY A 148 -0.82 6.40 -19.39
C GLY A 148 -0.63 7.38 -18.23
N GLU A 149 -1.70 8.12 -17.90
CA GLU A 149 -1.70 9.15 -16.85
C GLU A 149 -1.41 8.58 -15.46
N LEU A 150 -1.88 7.38 -15.15
CA LEU A 150 -1.64 6.74 -13.84
C LEU A 150 -0.14 6.52 -13.63
N ARG A 151 0.52 5.97 -14.65
CA ARG A 151 1.97 5.72 -14.63
C ARG A 151 2.77 7.01 -14.56
N ALA A 152 2.36 8.05 -15.29
CA ALA A 152 3.02 9.35 -15.31
C ALA A 152 2.85 10.13 -13.98
N ALA A 153 1.70 9.97 -13.30
CA ALA A 153 1.40 10.66 -12.05
C ALA A 153 2.04 10.00 -10.82
N LEU A 154 2.38 8.71 -10.90
CA LEU A 154 2.83 7.89 -9.77
C LEU A 154 4.03 8.48 -9.00
N PRO A 155 5.11 9.02 -9.62
CA PRO A 155 6.20 9.63 -8.88
C PRO A 155 5.81 10.83 -8.01
N ALA A 156 4.86 11.66 -8.47
CA ALA A 156 4.34 12.76 -7.67
C ALA A 156 3.47 12.23 -6.52
N ALA A 157 2.61 11.26 -6.81
CA ALA A 157 1.75 10.65 -5.81
C ALA A 157 2.54 9.95 -4.70
N MET A 158 3.62 9.23 -5.03
CA MET A 158 4.52 8.62 -4.04
C MET A 158 5.06 9.68 -3.08
N ALA A 159 5.60 10.79 -3.61
CA ALA A 159 6.12 11.87 -2.76
C ALA A 159 5.06 12.50 -1.86
N ALA A 160 3.85 12.72 -2.37
CA ALA A 160 2.74 13.23 -1.57
C ALA A 160 2.29 12.23 -0.49
N ARG A 161 2.14 10.95 -0.85
CA ARG A 161 1.65 9.89 0.04
C ARG A 161 2.61 9.58 1.19
N THR A 162 3.91 9.54 0.92
CA THR A 162 4.94 9.35 1.94
C THR A 162 5.04 10.56 2.87
N THR A 163 4.87 11.78 2.33
CA THR A 163 4.85 13.00 3.14
C THR A 163 3.64 12.99 4.08
N ALA A 164 2.45 12.62 3.57
CA ALA A 164 1.25 12.50 4.39
C ALA A 164 1.40 11.45 5.51
N MET A 165 2.12 10.36 5.26
CA MET A 165 2.43 9.36 6.29
C MET A 165 3.36 9.91 7.37
N TYR A 166 4.42 10.62 6.99
CA TYR A 166 5.29 11.31 7.95
C TYR A 166 4.52 12.34 8.78
N ASP A 167 3.67 13.13 8.13
CA ASP A 167 2.88 14.18 8.78
C ASP A 167 1.85 13.60 9.76
N LEU A 168 1.20 12.47 9.43
CA LEU A 168 0.35 11.73 10.36
C LEU A 168 1.10 11.40 11.66
N LEU A 169 2.27 10.76 11.54
CA LEU A 169 3.05 10.35 12.71
C LEU A 169 3.49 11.55 13.54
N LYS A 170 4.02 12.59 12.86
CA LYS A 170 4.48 13.81 13.51
C LYS A 170 3.35 14.52 14.26
N GLN A 171 2.21 14.74 13.61
CA GLN A 171 1.07 15.44 14.21
C GLN A 171 0.45 14.62 15.34
N SER A 172 0.39 13.29 15.19
CA SER A 172 -0.09 12.40 16.25
C SER A 172 0.82 12.44 17.47
N ASN A 173 2.13 12.55 17.28
CA ASN A 173 3.08 12.75 18.39
C ASN A 173 2.88 14.10 19.08
N GLU A 174 2.77 15.19 18.32
CA GLU A 174 2.50 16.53 18.85
C GLU A 174 1.16 16.60 19.61
N ALA A 175 0.17 15.81 19.20
CA ALA A 175 -1.16 15.74 19.79
C ALA A 175 -1.34 14.63 20.84
N ASN A 176 -0.32 13.80 21.10
CA ASN A 176 -0.40 12.61 21.98
C ASN A 176 -1.51 11.62 21.59
N ILE A 177 -1.66 11.35 20.29
CA ILE A 177 -2.63 10.39 19.75
C ILE A 177 -1.92 9.06 19.49
N GLU A 178 -2.36 8.01 20.18
CA GLU A 178 -1.80 6.66 20.04
C GLU A 178 -2.55 5.82 18.99
N PRO A 179 -1.86 4.86 18.33
CA PRO A 179 -0.46 4.47 18.54
C PRO A 179 0.57 5.31 17.76
N TRP A 180 0.12 6.16 16.84
CA TRP A 180 1.00 6.88 15.91
C TRP A 180 1.99 7.82 16.61
N GLY A 181 1.59 8.40 17.75
CA GLY A 181 2.43 9.26 18.56
C GLY A 181 3.67 8.55 19.10
N SER A 182 3.51 7.34 19.65
CA SER A 182 4.65 6.50 20.07
C SER A 182 5.47 6.02 18.88
N MET A 183 4.83 5.56 17.80
CA MET A 183 5.54 5.10 16.59
C MET A 183 6.49 6.17 16.02
N PHE A 184 6.10 7.45 16.08
CA PHE A 184 6.94 8.54 15.58
C PHE A 184 8.33 8.57 16.24
N VAL A 185 8.39 8.42 17.57
CA VAL A 185 9.64 8.47 18.35
C VAL A 185 10.38 7.12 18.37
N GLU A 186 9.68 6.02 18.11
CA GLU A 186 10.24 4.66 18.05
C GLU A 186 10.88 4.32 16.70
N GLY A 187 11.19 5.34 15.89
CA GLY A 187 11.96 5.19 14.64
C GLY A 187 11.11 5.29 13.37
N HIS A 188 9.79 5.07 13.42
CA HIS A 188 8.95 5.22 12.23
C HIS A 188 8.96 6.67 11.71
N GLY A 189 9.01 7.66 12.59
CA GLY A 189 9.12 9.07 12.18
C GLY A 189 10.40 9.36 11.41
N ALA A 190 11.54 8.83 11.86
CA ALA A 190 12.82 8.98 11.16
C ALA A 190 12.81 8.26 9.81
N HIS A 191 12.26 7.04 9.77
CA HIS A 191 12.11 6.24 8.56
C HIS A 191 11.25 6.95 7.51
N TRP A 192 10.02 7.35 7.86
CA TRP A 192 9.10 8.00 6.92
C TRP A 192 9.59 9.37 6.46
N ARG A 193 10.35 10.09 7.29
CA ARG A 193 11.08 11.30 6.86
C ARG A 193 12.13 10.98 5.80
N GLY A 194 12.91 9.93 6.01
CA GLY A 194 13.94 9.45 5.08
C GLY A 194 13.33 9.05 3.74
N VAL A 195 12.33 8.18 3.78
CA VAL A 195 11.56 7.71 2.62
C VAL A 195 10.93 8.88 1.85
N ALA A 196 10.22 9.79 2.53
CA ALA A 196 9.61 10.94 1.87
C ALA A 196 10.66 11.85 1.20
N GLY A 197 11.81 12.02 1.84
CA GLY A 197 12.96 12.71 1.27
C GLY A 197 13.51 11.99 0.03
N TYR A 198 13.67 10.68 0.11
CA TYR A 198 14.22 9.84 -0.95
C TYR A 198 13.37 9.86 -2.23
N VAL A 199 12.06 9.58 -2.11
CA VAL A 199 11.17 9.57 -3.28
C VAL A 199 11.06 10.96 -3.92
N ARG A 200 11.12 12.03 -3.12
CA ARG A 200 11.07 13.42 -3.61
C ARG A 200 12.36 13.83 -4.31
N ARG A 201 13.53 13.54 -3.73
CA ARG A 201 14.84 13.91 -4.30
C ARG A 201 15.09 13.23 -5.65
N HIS A 202 14.62 11.99 -5.81
CA HIS A 202 14.89 11.18 -7.00
C HIS A 202 13.69 11.09 -7.96
N ARG A 203 12.70 12.00 -7.83
CA ARG A 203 11.46 11.99 -8.62
C ARG A 203 11.68 11.91 -10.13
N ASP A 204 12.68 12.61 -10.65
CA ASP A 204 12.99 12.60 -12.09
C ASP A 204 13.52 11.24 -12.56
N LEU A 205 14.29 10.54 -11.73
CA LEU A 205 14.73 9.18 -12.00
C LEU A 205 13.53 8.24 -12.05
N TRP A 206 12.66 8.28 -11.03
CA TRP A 206 11.44 7.45 -10.99
C TRP A 206 10.55 7.69 -12.20
N SER A 207 10.40 8.95 -12.60
CA SER A 207 9.63 9.32 -13.79
C SER A 207 10.22 8.70 -15.06
N ARG A 208 11.54 8.78 -15.26
CA ARG A 208 12.20 8.15 -16.42
C ARG A 208 12.08 6.63 -16.37
N THR A 209 12.37 6.02 -15.22
CA THR A 209 12.26 4.56 -15.01
C THR A 209 10.88 4.05 -15.41
N LEU A 210 9.83 4.71 -14.90
CA LEU A 210 8.47 4.29 -15.21
C LEU A 210 8.14 4.54 -16.68
N LEU A 211 8.40 5.72 -17.24
CA LEU A 211 8.04 6.04 -18.63
C LEU A 211 8.82 5.23 -19.67
N CYS A 212 10.04 4.77 -19.37
CA CYS A 212 10.84 3.96 -20.27
C CYS A 212 10.52 2.45 -20.20
N ALA A 213 10.09 1.94 -19.05
CA ALA A 213 9.81 0.51 -18.85
C ALA A 213 8.44 0.05 -19.43
N GLY A 214 7.71 0.92 -20.13
CA GLY A 214 6.41 0.63 -20.74
C GLY A 214 6.45 0.53 -22.28
N LYS A 215 7.59 0.15 -22.86
CA LYS A 215 7.74 -0.14 -24.29
C LYS A 215 8.11 -1.60 -24.53
#